data_AF-A1DIJ4-F1
#
_entry.id   AF-A1DIJ4-F1
#
_cell.length_a   1.000
_cell.length_b   1.000
_cell.length_c   1.000
_cell.angle_alpha   90.00
_cell.angle_beta   90.00
_cell.angle_gamma   90.00
#
_symmetry.space_group_name_H-M   'P 1'
#
loop_
_entity.id
_entity.type
_entity.pdbx_description
1 polymer ?
#
loop_
_entity_poly.entity_id
_entity_poly.type
_entity_poly.pdbx_seq_one_letter_code
_entity_poly.pdbx_strand_id
1 'polypeptide(L)'
;MNTLVQLGSLPQSKLPTATFDTTSSYFEALAELHIAHLVNQRNNAIDSAEDCRRKLVARYLFRKLAREHRLTERLASFDKGPFKLWCDDLRRADILLNEELNNRWEFTYAAPVEFSFAPPWWLLIEKPEYWPRGLDD
;
A
#
# COMPACT_ATOMS: atom_id res chain seq x y z
N MET A 1 6.16 -11.28 -9.24
CA MET A 1 5.19 -12.31 -8.82
C MET A 1 4.21 -11.66 -7.84
N ASN A 2 2.88 -11.78 -8.00
CA ASN A 2 1.92 -10.99 -7.19
C ASN A 2 1.54 -11.71 -5.87
N THR A 3 1.94 -11.14 -4.74
CA THR A 3 1.73 -11.72 -3.40
C THR A 3 0.27 -11.71 -2.94
N LEU A 4 -0.56 -10.75 -3.38
CA LEU A 4 -1.99 -10.72 -3.07
C LEU A 4 -2.72 -11.95 -3.62
N VAL A 5 -2.33 -12.40 -4.82
CA VAL A 5 -2.90 -13.59 -5.45
C VAL A 5 -2.37 -14.85 -4.78
N GLN A 6 -1.05 -14.95 -4.62
CA GLN A 6 -0.41 -16.19 -4.15
C GLN A 6 -0.60 -16.46 -2.66
N LEU A 7 -0.37 -15.45 -1.82
CA LEU A 7 -0.45 -15.57 -0.36
C LEU A 7 -1.82 -15.12 0.14
N GLY A 8 -2.35 -14.05 -0.46
CA GLY A 8 -3.62 -13.45 -0.07
C GLY A 8 -4.87 -14.18 -0.58
N SER A 9 -4.73 -15.18 -1.46
CA SER A 9 -5.86 -15.86 -2.11
C SER A 9 -6.83 -14.92 -2.84
N LEU A 10 -6.39 -13.70 -3.18
CA LEU A 10 -7.19 -12.75 -3.93
C LEU A 10 -7.32 -13.24 -5.39
N PRO A 11 -8.54 -13.38 -5.93
CA PRO A 11 -8.71 -13.74 -7.33
C PRO A 11 -8.02 -12.72 -8.24
N GLN A 12 -7.27 -13.18 -9.24
CA GLN A 12 -6.58 -12.31 -10.19
C GLN A 12 -7.53 -11.35 -10.90
N SER A 13 -8.79 -11.77 -11.13
CA SER A 13 -9.84 -10.94 -11.73
C SER A 13 -10.24 -9.72 -10.89
N LYS A 14 -9.85 -9.66 -9.61
CA LYS A 14 -10.08 -8.49 -8.74
C LYS A 14 -8.92 -7.50 -8.74
N LEU A 15 -7.79 -7.83 -9.38
CA LEU A 15 -6.69 -6.89 -9.51
C LEU A 15 -7.03 -5.81 -10.55
N PRO A 16 -6.62 -4.56 -10.35
CA PRO A 16 -6.68 -3.54 -11.38
C PRO A 16 -5.89 -3.98 -12.62
N THR A 17 -6.52 -3.88 -13.81
CA THR A 17 -5.90 -4.24 -15.09
C THR A 17 -5.54 -3.04 -15.96
N ALA A 18 -5.88 -1.83 -15.51
CA ALA A 18 -5.65 -0.59 -16.22
C ALA A 18 -4.93 0.42 -15.31
N THR A 19 -4.31 1.42 -15.94
CA THR A 19 -3.74 2.58 -15.25
C THR A 19 -4.83 3.52 -14.76
N PHE A 20 -4.47 4.41 -13.83
CA PHE A 20 -5.35 5.43 -13.30
C PHE A 20 -4.93 6.81 -13.83
N ASP A 21 -5.90 7.62 -14.25
CA ASP A 21 -5.65 8.96 -14.80
C ASP A 21 -5.49 10.02 -13.71
N THR A 22 -5.88 9.68 -12.48
CA THR A 22 -5.85 10.59 -11.33
C THR A 22 -5.38 9.87 -10.07
N THR A 23 -4.68 10.59 -9.20
CA THR A 23 -4.33 10.14 -7.87
C THR A 23 -5.56 9.73 -7.05
N SER A 24 -6.65 10.51 -7.10
CA SER A 24 -7.86 10.22 -6.31
C SER A 24 -8.49 8.87 -6.69
N SER A 25 -8.61 8.58 -8.00
CA SER A 25 -9.12 7.27 -8.46
C SER A 25 -8.18 6.12 -8.12
N TYR A 26 -6.85 6.34 -8.14
CA TYR A 26 -5.89 5.36 -7.65
C TYR A 26 -6.10 5.04 -6.16
N PHE A 27 -6.24 6.05 -5.29
CA PHE A 27 -6.46 5.83 -3.86
C PHE A 27 -7.80 5.15 -3.56
N GLU A 28 -8.87 5.48 -4.29
CA GLU A 28 -10.15 4.78 -4.14
C GLU A 28 -10.04 3.31 -4.54
N ALA A 29 -9.42 3.01 -5.68
CA ALA A 29 -9.18 1.64 -6.11
C ALA A 29 -8.28 0.87 -5.13
N LEU A 30 -7.24 1.51 -4.60
CA LEU A 30 -6.37 0.94 -3.57
C LEU A 30 -7.15 0.62 -2.29
N ALA A 31 -8.07 1.50 -1.87
CA ALA A 31 -8.91 1.28 -0.70
C ALA A 31 -9.86 0.07 -0.89
N GLU A 32 -10.48 -0.06 -2.06
CA GLU A 32 -11.31 -1.23 -2.37
C GLU A 32 -10.47 -2.51 -2.45
N LEU A 33 -9.25 -2.43 -3.01
CA LEU A 33 -8.34 -3.56 -3.06
C LEU A 33 -7.92 -4.03 -1.65
N HIS A 34 -7.67 -3.11 -0.71
CA HIS A 34 -7.39 -3.45 0.69
C HIS A 34 -8.54 -4.19 1.38
N ILE A 35 -9.79 -3.79 1.12
CA ILE A 35 -10.98 -4.46 1.65
C ILE A 35 -11.14 -5.83 1.00
N ALA A 36 -11.02 -5.90 -0.33
CA ALA A 36 -11.11 -7.16 -1.06
C ALA A 36 -10.05 -8.15 -0.60
N HIS A 37 -8.82 -7.69 -0.38
CA HIS A 37 -7.74 -8.51 0.15
C HIS A 37 -8.10 -9.06 1.53
N LEU A 38 -8.53 -8.22 2.48
CA LEU A 38 -8.93 -8.69 3.82
C LEU A 38 -10.04 -9.74 3.77
N VAL A 39 -11.04 -9.55 2.91
CA VAL A 39 -12.16 -10.50 2.77
C VAL A 39 -11.72 -11.84 2.17
N ASN A 40 -10.70 -11.85 1.32
CA ASN A 40 -10.26 -13.07 0.62
C ASN A 40 -9.08 -13.77 1.31
N GLN A 41 -8.37 -13.11 2.22
CA GLN A 41 -7.22 -13.66 2.92
C GLN A 41 -7.66 -14.71 3.96
N ARG A 42 -7.38 -15.98 3.68
CA ARG A 42 -7.83 -17.12 4.51
C ARG A 42 -6.84 -17.53 5.60
N ASN A 43 -5.55 -17.26 5.42
CA ASN A 43 -4.49 -17.81 6.25
C ASN A 43 -3.87 -16.75 7.15
N ASN A 44 -3.85 -16.99 8.48
CA ASN A 44 -3.12 -16.21 9.49
C ASN A 44 -3.29 -14.69 9.38
N ALA A 45 -4.46 -14.24 8.90
CA ALA A 45 -4.75 -12.83 8.67
C ALA A 45 -5.35 -12.16 9.91
N ILE A 46 -6.01 -12.94 10.76
CA ILE A 46 -6.82 -12.49 11.88
C ILE A 46 -6.45 -13.34 13.10
N ASP A 47 -6.05 -12.68 14.18
CA ASP A 47 -5.66 -13.35 15.44
C ASP A 47 -6.85 -13.50 16.41
N SER A 48 -7.83 -12.60 16.32
CA SER A 48 -9.01 -12.56 17.19
C SER A 48 -10.17 -11.78 16.55
N ALA A 49 -11.36 -11.86 17.15
CA ALA A 49 -12.50 -11.04 16.72
C ALA A 49 -12.22 -9.52 16.82
N GLU A 50 -11.52 -9.09 17.87
CA GLU A 50 -11.13 -7.68 18.04
C GLU A 50 -10.10 -7.24 17.00
N ASP A 51 -9.13 -8.10 16.69
CA ASP A 51 -8.18 -7.85 15.60
C ASP A 51 -8.88 -7.75 14.24
N CYS A 52 -9.84 -8.66 13.95
CA CYS A 52 -10.68 -8.58 12.77
C CYS A 52 -11.42 -7.24 12.68
N ARG A 53 -12.07 -6.84 13.78
CA ARG A 53 -12.82 -5.59 13.85
C ARG A 53 -11.92 -4.39 13.61
N ARG A 54 -10.76 -4.31 14.26
CA ARG A 54 -9.78 -3.22 14.05
C ARG A 54 -9.33 -3.17 12.59
N LYS A 55 -8.92 -4.30 12.02
CA LYS A 55 -8.46 -4.39 10.62
C LYS A 55 -9.55 -3.97 9.63
N LEU A 56 -10.79 -4.38 9.85
CA LEU A 56 -11.93 -4.00 9.03
C LEU A 56 -12.21 -2.50 9.14
N VAL A 57 -12.35 -1.99 10.37
CA VAL A 57 -12.63 -0.57 10.63
C VAL A 57 -11.57 0.33 9.99
N ALA A 58 -10.29 0.01 10.15
CA ALA A 58 -9.19 0.79 9.55
C ALA A 58 -9.32 0.91 8.02
N ARG A 59 -9.68 -0.18 7.33
CA ARG A 59 -9.84 -0.18 5.86
C ARG A 59 -11.08 0.59 5.40
N TYR A 60 -12.17 0.51 6.15
CA TYR A 60 -13.37 1.31 5.87
C TYR A 60 -13.16 2.80 6.13
N LEU A 61 -12.41 3.15 7.18
CA LEU A 61 -12.01 4.54 7.45
C LEU A 61 -11.10 5.06 6.34
N PHE A 62 -10.09 4.28 5.93
CA PHE A 62 -9.23 4.63 4.80
C PHE A 62 -10.03 4.86 3.51
N ARG A 63 -10.98 3.96 3.19
CA ARG A 63 -11.87 4.13 2.04
C ARG A 63 -12.72 5.39 2.14
N LYS A 64 -13.25 5.69 3.33
CA LYS A 64 -14.03 6.91 3.54
C LYS A 64 -13.17 8.16 3.24
N LEU A 65 -11.95 8.20 3.76
CA LEU A 65 -11.02 9.31 3.48
C LEU A 65 -10.67 9.42 1.99
N ALA A 66 -10.48 8.29 1.30
CA ALA A 66 -10.22 8.27 -0.14
C ALA A 66 -11.39 8.85 -0.94
N ARG A 67 -12.63 8.40 -0.66
CA ARG A 67 -13.84 8.89 -1.33
C ARG A 67 -14.19 10.34 -1.04
N GLU A 68 -13.83 10.81 0.15
CA GLU A 68 -13.96 12.22 0.53
C GLU A 68 -12.81 13.08 0.00
N HIS A 69 -11.88 12.52 -0.79
CA HIS A 69 -10.66 13.17 -1.29
C HIS A 69 -9.73 13.72 -0.20
N ARG A 70 -9.93 13.32 1.05
CA ARG A 70 -9.15 13.82 2.20
C ARG A 70 -7.71 13.32 2.21
N LEU A 71 -7.42 12.26 1.45
CA LEU A 71 -6.05 11.76 1.24
C LEU A 71 -5.27 12.60 0.23
N THR A 72 -5.96 13.32 -0.66
CA THR A 72 -5.37 14.07 -1.79
C THR A 72 -5.61 15.58 -1.69
N GLU A 73 -6.49 16.02 -0.78
CA GLU A 73 -6.93 17.42 -0.61
C GLU A 73 -5.77 18.43 -0.58
N ARG A 74 -4.72 18.14 0.21
CA ARG A 74 -3.56 19.03 0.36
C ARG A 74 -2.79 19.25 -0.96
N LEU A 75 -2.89 18.28 -1.88
CA LEU A 75 -2.17 18.24 -3.15
C LEU A 75 -3.15 18.13 -4.32
N ALA A 76 -4.38 18.65 -4.19
CA ALA A 76 -5.41 18.53 -5.22
C ALA A 76 -4.97 19.06 -6.59
N SER A 77 -4.06 20.05 -6.64
CA SER A 77 -3.47 20.54 -7.90
C SER A 77 -2.62 19.50 -8.63
N PHE A 78 -2.19 18.45 -7.94
CA PHE A 78 -1.41 17.33 -8.46
C PHE A 78 -2.24 16.06 -8.69
N ASP A 79 -3.58 16.14 -8.66
CA ASP A 79 -4.44 14.98 -8.85
C ASP A 79 -4.22 14.30 -10.21
N LYS A 80 -3.81 15.05 -11.25
CA LYS A 80 -3.44 14.51 -12.57
C LYS A 80 -1.93 14.32 -12.75
N GLY A 81 -1.18 14.28 -11.66
CA GLY A 81 0.27 14.15 -11.63
C GLY A 81 1.00 15.45 -11.23
N PRO A 82 2.34 15.42 -11.21
CA PRO A 82 3.19 14.44 -11.86
C PRO A 82 3.22 13.09 -11.12
N PHE A 83 3.24 12.00 -11.87
CA PHE A 83 3.51 10.66 -11.35
C PHE A 83 5.00 10.35 -11.49
N LYS A 84 5.70 10.19 -10.37
CA LYS A 84 7.15 9.97 -10.37
C LYS A 84 7.48 8.51 -10.12
N LEU A 85 8.64 8.08 -10.61
CA LEU A 85 9.16 6.76 -10.32
C LEU A 85 9.43 6.63 -8.81
N TRP A 86 8.84 5.62 -8.19
CA TRP A 86 8.90 5.33 -6.78
C TRP A 86 9.28 3.86 -6.57
N CYS A 87 10.06 3.56 -5.55
CA CYS A 87 10.42 2.21 -5.16
C CYS A 87 10.06 1.99 -3.69
N ASP A 88 9.17 1.03 -3.43
CA ASP A 88 8.70 0.73 -2.08
C ASP A 88 9.70 -0.10 -1.25
N ASP A 89 10.79 -0.60 -1.83
CA ASP A 89 11.71 -1.52 -1.13
C ASP A 89 13.18 -1.16 -1.36
N LEU A 90 13.69 -0.22 -0.54
CA LEU A 90 15.09 0.23 -0.54
C LEU A 90 15.81 -0.15 0.77
N ARG A 91 15.52 -1.33 1.34
CA ARG A 91 16.17 -1.78 2.58
C ARG A 91 17.68 -1.87 2.39
N ARG A 92 18.43 -1.77 3.49
CA ARG A 92 19.90 -1.82 3.49
C ARG A 92 20.46 -3.06 2.77
N ALA A 93 19.80 -4.22 2.89
CA ALA A 93 20.22 -5.44 2.20
C ALA A 93 20.09 -5.36 0.67
N ASP A 94 19.24 -4.44 0.18
CA ASP A 94 18.94 -4.24 -1.24
C ASP A 94 19.83 -3.12 -1.87
N ILE A 95 20.72 -2.50 -1.07
CA ILE A 95 21.70 -1.50 -1.54
C ILE A 95 23.04 -2.19 -1.81
N LEU A 96 23.27 -2.55 -3.08
CA LEU A 96 24.55 -3.07 -3.55
C LEU A 96 25.57 -1.93 -3.71
N LEU A 97 26.82 -2.19 -3.32
CA LEU A 97 27.96 -1.27 -3.48
C LEU A 97 28.75 -1.52 -4.78
N ASN A 98 28.32 -2.47 -5.63
CA ASN A 98 28.95 -2.78 -6.92
C ASN A 98 28.07 -2.33 -8.11
N GLU A 99 28.65 -2.29 -9.32
CA GLU A 99 28.00 -1.82 -10.55
C GLU A 99 26.93 -2.76 -11.13
N GLU A 100 26.71 -3.94 -10.53
CA GLU A 100 25.70 -4.89 -11.00
C GLU A 100 24.31 -4.48 -10.51
N LEU A 101 23.64 -3.66 -11.31
CA LEU A 101 22.24 -3.27 -11.15
C LEU A 101 21.32 -4.50 -11.21
N ASN A 102 21.07 -5.14 -10.07
CA ASN A 102 20.19 -6.31 -10.00
C ASN A 102 18.82 -5.99 -9.33
N ASN A 103 17.75 -6.52 -9.93
CA ASN A 103 16.42 -6.83 -9.37
C ASN A 103 15.50 -5.72 -8.82
N ARG A 104 15.97 -4.49 -8.62
CA ARG A 104 15.22 -3.39 -7.95
C ARG A 104 13.90 -2.95 -8.60
N TRP A 105 13.64 -3.39 -9.83
CA TRP A 105 12.49 -2.93 -10.61
C TRP A 105 11.17 -3.58 -10.20
N GLU A 106 11.19 -4.69 -9.45
CA GLU A 106 9.96 -5.42 -9.11
C GLU A 106 9.03 -4.68 -8.13
N PHE A 107 9.57 -3.73 -7.35
CA PHE A 107 8.83 -2.83 -6.46
C PHE A 107 8.83 -1.38 -6.96
N THR A 108 9.25 -1.16 -8.20
CA THR A 108 9.34 0.18 -8.80
C THR A 108 8.13 0.46 -9.69
N TYR A 109 7.45 1.60 -9.49
CA TYR A 109 6.29 2.01 -10.27
C TYR A 109 6.12 3.54 -10.29
N ALA A 110 5.24 4.04 -11.15
CA ALA A 110 4.85 5.45 -11.15
C ALA A 110 3.83 5.70 -10.03
N ALA A 111 4.20 6.50 -9.02
CA ALA A 111 3.38 6.75 -7.84
C ALA A 111 2.89 8.21 -7.75
N PRO A 112 1.76 8.45 -7.06
CA PRO A 112 1.34 9.79 -6.66
C PRO A 112 2.34 10.50 -5.74
N VAL A 113 2.35 11.84 -5.77
CA VAL A 113 3.22 12.67 -4.92
C VAL A 113 2.93 12.50 -3.43
N GLU A 114 1.72 12.11 -3.07
CA GLU A 114 1.25 11.84 -1.71
C GLU A 114 2.13 10.80 -0.99
N PHE A 115 2.76 9.89 -1.75
CA PHE A 115 3.63 8.85 -1.19
C PHE A 115 4.91 9.45 -0.58
N SER A 116 5.34 10.65 -1.00
CA SER A 116 6.50 11.32 -0.38
C SER A 116 6.23 11.80 1.05
N PHE A 117 4.96 11.83 1.49
CA PHE A 117 4.59 12.18 2.85
C PHE A 117 4.49 10.96 3.77
N ALA A 118 4.54 9.75 3.22
CA ALA A 118 4.60 8.53 4.01
C ALA A 118 6.05 8.29 4.44
N PRO A 119 6.31 7.98 5.73
CA PRO A 119 7.64 7.58 6.15
C PRO A 119 8.01 6.28 5.39
N PRO A 120 9.19 6.22 4.76
CA PRO A 120 9.61 5.00 4.08
C PRO A 120 9.73 3.85 5.09
N TRP A 121 8.87 2.85 4.97
CA TRP A 121 8.80 1.74 5.93
C TRP A 121 10.12 0.96 6.01
N TRP A 122 10.91 0.96 4.93
CA TRP A 122 12.23 0.33 4.87
C TRP A 122 13.31 1.05 5.70
N LEU A 123 13.02 2.25 6.23
CA LEU A 123 13.84 2.89 7.27
C LEU A 123 13.44 2.46 8.69
N LEU A 124 12.29 1.81 8.87
CA LEU A 124 11.86 1.33 10.18
C LEU A 124 12.67 0.08 10.56
N ILE A 125 13.12 0.00 11.81
CA ILE A 125 13.84 -1.16 12.35
C ILE A 125 12.92 -2.38 12.37
N GLU A 126 11.65 -2.18 12.71
CA GLU A 126 10.60 -3.19 12.73
C GLU A 126 9.37 -2.66 11.99
N LYS A 127 8.69 -3.52 11.22
CA LYS A 127 7.49 -3.11 10.48
C LYS A 127 6.34 -2.79 11.44
N PRO A 128 5.49 -1.78 11.14
CA PRO A 128 4.34 -1.43 11.97
C PRO A 128 3.40 -2.60 12.25
N GLU A 129 3.31 -3.58 11.35
CA GLU A 129 2.48 -4.79 11.57
C GLU A 129 2.91 -5.64 12.77
N TYR A 130 4.16 -5.51 13.23
CA TYR A 130 4.70 -6.29 14.35
C TYR A 130 4.71 -5.52 15.67
N TRP A 131 4.29 -4.25 15.68
CA TRP A 131 4.32 -3.43 16.90
C TRP A 131 3.19 -3.85 17.85
N PRO A 132 3.49 -4.42 19.03
CA PRO A 132 2.48 -5.08 19.88
C PRO A 132 1.44 -4.12 20.44
N ARG A 133 1.75 -2.82 20.55
CA ARG A 133 0.85 -1.77 21.06
C ARG A 133 0.49 -0.71 20.01
N GLY A 134 0.95 -0.85 18.76
CA GLY A 134 0.74 0.13 17.71
C GLY A 134 1.69 1.33 17.79
N LEU A 135 1.28 2.47 17.25
CA LEU A 135 2.10 3.69 17.08
C LEU A 135 2.29 4.51 18.38
N ASP A 136 1.50 4.24 19.43
CA ASP A 136 1.39 5.10 20.63
C ASP A 136 2.39 4.73 21.76
N ASP A 137 3.52 4.11 21.41
CA ASP A 137 4.60 3.77 22.37
C ASP A 137 5.56 4.94 22.62
#